data_AF-A0A402D8C1-F1
#
_entry.id   AF-A0A402D8C1-F1
#
_cell.length_a   1.000
_cell.length_b   1.000
_cell.length_c   1.000
_cell.angle_alpha   90.00
_cell.angle_beta   90.00
_cell.angle_gamma   90.00
#
_symmetry.space_group_name_H-M   'P 1'
#
loop_
_entity.id
_entity.type
_entity.pdbx_description
1 polymer ?
#
loop_
_entity_poly.entity_id
_entity_poly.type
_entity_poly.pdbx_seq_one_letter_code
_entity_poly.pdbx_strand_id
1 'polypeptide(L)' 'MAVNMVNHHFNPQTALDAPRWRFLRGNSVLLERGAAPELLPGLTPRGHQVAIADSSHFGKGQIIRQIANLGPMG' A
#
# COMPACT_ATOMS: atom_id res chain seq x y z
N MET A 1 -2.86 -2.28 2.91
CA MET A 1 -2.82 -2.33 4.39
C MET A 1 -2.56 -3.73 4.92
N ALA A 2 -3.49 -4.68 4.77
CA ALA A 2 -3.34 -6.03 5.32
C ALA A 2 -2.03 -6.72 4.87
N VAL A 3 -1.73 -6.71 3.57
CA VAL A 3 -0.47 -7.27 3.03
C VAL A 3 0.77 -6.63 3.68
N ASN A 4 0.77 -5.32 3.93
CA ASN A 4 1.89 -4.63 4.58
C ASN A 4 2.09 -5.10 6.02
N MET A 5 1.00 -5.30 6.77
CA MET A 5 1.10 -5.76 8.16
C MET A 5 1.43 -7.25 8.26
N VAL A 6 0.88 -8.08 7.38
CA VAL A 6 1.03 -9.55 7.44
C VAL A 6 2.35 -9.99 6.81
N ASN A 7 2.65 -9.52 5.60
CA ASN A 7 3.79 -10.01 4.82
C ASN A 7 5.06 -9.20 5.06
N HIS A 8 4.92 -7.90 5.39
CA HIS A 8 6.06 -7.01 5.62
C HIS A 8 6.22 -6.60 7.09
N HIS A 9 5.37 -7.11 7.98
CA HIS A 9 5.41 -6.86 9.42
C HIS A 9 5.37 -5.38 9.80
N PHE A 10 4.79 -4.53 8.95
CA PHE A 10 4.66 -3.12 9.26
C PHE A 10 3.73 -2.92 10.45
N ASN A 11 4.08 -1.95 11.30
CA ASN A 11 3.13 -1.45 12.29
C ASN A 11 1.94 -0.76 11.58
N PRO A 12 0.81 -0.53 12.27
CA PRO A 12 -0.38 0.04 11.64
C PRO A 12 -0.15 1.36 10.91
N GLN A 13 0.65 2.28 11.48
CA GLN A 13 0.91 3.58 10.88
C GLN A 13 1.76 3.47 9.62
N THR A 14 2.87 2.72 9.67
CA THR A 14 3.71 2.47 8.49
C THR A 14 2.94 1.72 7.39
N ALA A 15 2.02 0.83 7.75
CA ALA A 15 1.14 0.19 6.79
C ALA A 15 0.22 1.22 6.10
N LEU A 16 -0.36 2.16 6.86
CA LEU A 16 -1.23 3.24 6.38
C LEU A 16 -0.50 4.24 5.47
N ASP A 17 0.75 4.57 5.80
CA ASP A 17 1.58 5.56 5.12
C ASP A 17 2.27 5.02 3.85
N ALA A 18 2.33 3.69 3.69
CA ALA A 18 2.93 3.08 2.51
C ALA A 18 2.21 3.54 1.23
N PRO A 19 2.95 3.93 0.16
CA PRO A 19 2.37 4.36 -1.11
C PRO A 19 1.43 3.31 -1.68
N ARG A 20 0.27 3.75 -2.15
CA ARG A 20 -0.77 2.86 -2.66
C ARG A 20 -0.74 2.77 -4.18
N TRP A 21 -1.31 1.68 -4.68
CA TRP A 21 -1.63 1.51 -6.08
C TRP A 21 -3.07 1.07 -6.22
N ARG A 22 -3.64 1.29 -7.40
CA ARG A 22 -5.02 0.90 -7.70
C ARG A 22 -5.12 0.41 -9.12
N PHE A 23 -5.52 -0.85 -9.28
CA PHE A 23 -5.90 -1.39 -10.57
C PHE A 23 -7.32 -0.94 -10.89
N LEU A 24 -7.53 -0.39 -12.08
CA LEU A 24 -8.82 0.03 -12.60
C LEU A 24 -9.30 -0.99 -13.64
N ARG A 25 -9.96 -0.55 -14.70
CA ARG A 25 -10.34 -1.40 -15.83
C ARG A 25 -9.27 -1.35 -16.92
N GLY A 26 -9.25 -2.35 -17.79
CA GLY A 26 -8.45 -2.33 -19.03
C GLY A 26 -6.96 -2.13 -18.80
N ASN A 27 -6.37 -2.82 -17.83
CA ASN A 27 -4.95 -2.74 -17.46
C ASN A 27 -4.45 -1.36 -16.98
N SER A 28 -5.35 -0.43 -16.65
CA SER A 28 -4.96 0.84 -16.06
C SER A 28 -4.59 0.68 -14.59
N VAL A 29 -3.43 1.22 -14.21
CA VAL A 29 -2.90 1.21 -12.84
C VAL A 29 -2.59 2.64 -12.43
N LEU A 30 -3.17 3.09 -11.33
CA LEU A 30 -2.77 4.33 -10.66
C LEU A 30 -1.73 4.02 -9.59
N LEU A 31 -0.68 4.82 -9.52
CA LEU A 31 0.31 4.81 -8.46
C LEU A 31 0.23 6.13 -7.68
N GLU A 32 0.32 6.05 -6.37
CA GLU A 32 0.41 7.23 -5.52
C GLU A 32 1.78 7.88 -5.65
N ARG A 33 1.86 9.19 -5.45
CA ARG A 33 3.14 9.91 -5.40
C ARG A 33 4.00 9.32 -4.28
N GLY A 34 5.24 8.93 -4.60
CA GLY A 34 6.15 8.27 -3.67
C GLY A 34 6.21 6.74 -3.83
N ALA A 35 5.38 6.16 -4.72
CA ALA A 35 5.59 4.79 -5.16
C ALA A 35 6.98 4.62 -5.80
N ALA A 36 7.52 3.40 -5.71
CA ALA A 36 8.88 3.12 -6.16
C ALA A 36 9.05 3.44 -7.67
N PRO A 37 10.08 4.22 -8.06
CA PRO A 37 10.22 4.76 -9.41
C PRO A 37 10.36 3.68 -10.50
N GLU A 38 10.85 2.50 -10.13
CA GLU A 38 10.99 1.35 -11.03
C GLU A 38 9.65 0.71 -11.45
N LEU A 39 8.54 1.01 -10.76
CA LEU A 39 7.23 0.42 -11.08
C LEU A 39 6.70 0.85 -12.45
N LEU A 40 6.86 2.11 -12.83
CA LEU A 40 6.40 2.62 -14.13
C LEU A 40 7.11 1.91 -15.30
N PRO A 41 8.46 1.90 -15.38
CA PRO A 41 9.16 1.19 -16.43
C PRO A 41 9.05 -0.34 -16.31
N GLY A 42 8.79 -0.90 -15.12
CA GLY A 42 8.63 -2.34 -14.92
C GLY A 42 7.26 -2.90 -15.35
N LEU A 43 6.20 -2.09 -15.24
CA LEU A 43 4.82 -2.48 -15.54
C LEU A 43 4.40 -2.15 -16.97
N THR A 44 4.90 -1.05 -17.54
CA THR A 44 4.54 -0.63 -18.91
C THR A 44 4.82 -1.71 -19.97
N PRO A 45 6.00 -2.37 -20.00
CA PRO A 45 6.27 -3.44 -20.97
C PRO A 45 5.40 -4.69 -20.79
N ARG A 46 4.76 -4.84 -19.63
CA ARG A 46 3.81 -5.92 -19.34
C ARG A 46 2.38 -5.59 -19.79
N GLY A 47 2.19 -4.46 -20.46
CA GLY A 47 0.90 -4.03 -21.00
C GLY A 47 0.03 -3.24 -20.02
N HIS A 48 0.60 -2.73 -18.93
CA HIS A 48 -0.12 -1.85 -18.01
C HIS A 48 -0.06 -0.39 -18.45
N GLN A 49 -1.19 0.32 -18.33
CA GLN A 49 -1.27 1.77 -18.53
C GLN A 49 -1.12 2.45 -17.18
N VAL A 50 0.10 2.88 -16.87
CA VAL A 50 0.47 3.38 -15.54
C VAL A 50 0.41 4.91 -15.50
N ALA A 51 -0.24 5.46 -14.47
CA ALA A 51 -0.24 6.91 -14.21
C ALA A 51 0.00 7.21 -12.74
N ILE A 52 0.66 8.33 -12.45
CA ILE A 52 0.74 8.89 -11.09
C ILE A 52 -0.53 9.69 -10.82
N ALA A 53 -1.18 9.44 -9.69
CA ALA A 53 -2.38 10.16 -9.27
C ALA A 53 -2.20 10.81 -7.89
N ASP A 54 -3.04 11.79 -7.58
CA ASP A 54 -3.07 12.40 -6.24
C ASP A 54 -3.76 11.48 -5.21
N SER A 55 -3.61 11.83 -3.93
CA SER A 55 -4.08 11.02 -2.80
C SER A 55 -5.60 10.81 -2.74
N SER A 56 -6.41 11.64 -3.42
CA SER A 56 -7.86 11.50 -3.42
C SER A 56 -8.33 10.18 -4.06
N HIS A 57 -7.49 9.58 -4.91
CA HIS A 57 -7.78 8.32 -5.60
C HIS A 57 -7.58 7.05 -4.75
N PHE A 58 -6.93 7.16 -3.58
CA PHE A 58 -6.44 6.01 -2.81
C PHE A 58 -7.11 5.83 -1.44
N GLY A 59 -8.15 6.61 -1.16
CA GLY A 59 -8.97 6.49 0.05
C GLY A 59 -8.28 6.92 1.34
N LYS A 60 -8.99 6.75 2.46
CA LYS A 60 -8.51 7.06 3.81
C LYS A 60 -8.69 5.81 4.66
N GLY A 61 -7.61 5.36 5.30
CA GLY A 61 -7.61 4.14 6.13
C GLY A 61 -7.44 4.48 7.60
N GLN A 62 -8.00 3.65 8.47
CA GLN A 62 -7.81 3.66 9.92
C GLN A 62 -7.61 2.21 10.38
N ILE A 63 -6.73 1.99 11.35
CA ILE A 63 -6.43 0.65 11.88
C ILE A 63 -6.33 0.74 13.40
N ILE A 64 -7.06 -0.12 14.10
CA ILE A 64 -6.88 -0.38 15.53
C ILE A 64 -6.35 -1.80 15.65
N ARG A 65 -5.22 -1.98 16.33
CA ARG A 65 -4.61 -3.29 16.56
C ARG A 65 -4.55 -3.56 18.06
N GLN A 66 -5.23 -4.62 18.49
CA GLN A 66 -5.04 -5.17 19.83
C GLN A 66 -3.70 -5.91 19.88
N ILE A 67 -2.88 -5.58 20.88
CA ILE A 67 -1.66 -6.32 21.20
C ILE A 67 -1.91 -7.18 22.44
N ALA A 68 -1.39 -8.40 22.46
CA ALA A 68 -1.50 -9.26 23.63
C ALA A 68 -0.71 -8.62 24.78
N ASN A 69 -1.37 -8.40 25.91
CA ASN A 69 -0.72 -7.96 27.13
C ASN A 69 -0.30 -9.22 27.90
N LEU A 70 0.86 -9.77 27.54
CA LEU A 70 1.49 -10.81 28.36
C LEU A 70 2.09 -10.08 29.56
N GLY A 71 1.34 -10.04 30.68
CA GLY A 71 1.87 -9.56 31.94
C GLY A 71 3.15 -10.32 32.34
N PRO A 72 3.93 -9.83 33.32
CA PRO A 72 5.12 -10.54 33.75
C PRO A 72 4.74 -11.97 34.12
N MET A 73 5.34 -12.94 33.42
CA MET A 73 5.27 -14.35 33.81
C MET A 73 5.95 -14.43 35.18
N GLY A 74 5.14 -14.64 36.21
CA GLY A 74 5.63 -14.86 37.58
C GLY A 74 6.43 -16.13 37.72
#